data_AF-A0A841BS96-F1
#
_entry.id   AF-A0A841BS96-F1
#
_cell.length_a   1.000
_cell.length_b   1.000
_cell.length_c   1.000
_cell.angle_alpha   90.00
_cell.angle_beta   90.00
_cell.angle_gamma   90.00
#
_symmetry.space_group_name_H-M   'P 1'
#
loop_
_entity.id
_entity.type
_entity.pdbx_description
1 polymer ?
#
loop_
_entity_poly.entity_id
_entity_poly.type
_entity_poly.pdbx_seq_one_letter_code
_entity_poly.pdbx_strand_id
1 'polypeptide(L)' 'MSSTATHTDDDLMTVPDVLHVLRPLSKRTFYRWRETGKAPICIRLPNGELRIHRSDFKEWLDSHREQVAA' A
#
# COMPACT_ATOMS: atom_id res chain seq x y z
N MET A 1 -15.56 -4.62 -10.38
CA MET A 1 -15.43 -5.78 -9.47
C MET A 1 -13.95 -5.96 -9.24
N SER A 2 -13.45 -5.47 -8.10
CA SER A 2 -12.01 -5.43 -7.82
C SER A 2 -11.46 -6.84 -7.74
N SER A 3 -10.43 -7.10 -8.55
CA SER A 3 -9.80 -8.40 -8.72
C SER A 3 -9.22 -8.87 -7.39
N THR A 4 -9.73 -9.98 -6.86
CA THR A 4 -8.97 -10.78 -5.89
C THR A 4 -7.82 -11.44 -6.64
N ALA A 5 -6.70 -10.73 -6.81
CA ALA A 5 -5.52 -11.29 -7.46
C ALA A 5 -4.82 -12.26 -6.50
N THR A 6 -4.59 -13.49 -6.96
CA THR A 6 -3.78 -14.49 -6.28
C THR A 6 -2.30 -14.13 -6.49
N HIS A 7 -1.66 -13.55 -5.49
CA HIS A 7 -0.33 -12.94 -5.56
C HIS A 7 0.83 -13.96 -5.47
N THR A 8 0.79 -15.06 -6.22
CA THR A 8 1.78 -16.14 -6.05
C THR A 8 3.21 -15.74 -6.47
N ASP A 9 3.37 -14.71 -7.31
CA ASP A 9 4.68 -14.23 -7.84
C ASP A 9 4.88 -12.70 -7.68
N ASP A 10 4.01 -12.00 -6.95
CA ASP A 10 4.09 -10.53 -6.89
C ASP A 10 5.16 -10.02 -5.91
N ASP A 11 5.94 -9.05 -6.36
CA ASP A 11 7.01 -8.40 -5.60
C ASP A 11 6.49 -7.80 -4.29
N LEU A 12 7.19 -8.10 -3.19
CA LEU A 12 6.90 -7.51 -1.88
C LEU A 12 7.69 -6.22 -1.67
N MET A 13 6.97 -5.14 -1.37
CA MET A 13 7.53 -3.86 -0.96
C MET A 13 7.62 -3.74 0.56
N THR A 14 8.67 -3.09 1.05
CA THR A 14 8.81 -2.69 2.45
C THR A 14 8.19 -1.31 2.70
N VAL A 15 7.99 -0.92 3.97
CA VAL A 15 7.55 0.44 4.31
C VAL A 15 8.52 1.51 3.77
N PRO A 16 9.86 1.37 3.90
CA PRO A 16 10.80 2.26 3.22
C PRO A 16 10.57 2.40 1.71
N ASP A 17 10.27 1.31 0.99
CA ASP A 17 10.02 1.35 -0.46
C ASP A 17 8.75 2.16 -0.76
N VAL A 18 7.67 1.92 -0.03
CA VAL A 18 6.42 2.67 -0.17
C VAL A 18 6.63 4.15 0.11
N LEU A 19 7.34 4.49 1.19
CA LEU A 19 7.66 5.88 1.50
C LEU A 19 8.59 6.51 0.46
N HIS A 20 9.44 5.71 -0.19
CA HIS A 20 10.27 6.17 -1.29
C HIS A 20 9.45 6.54 -2.52
N VAL A 21 8.40 5.77 -2.83
CA VAL A 21 7.49 6.06 -3.94
C VAL A 21 6.58 7.25 -3.66
N LEU A 22 6.05 7.37 -2.43
CA LEU A 22 5.06 8.41 -2.05
C LEU A 22 5.64 9.75 -1.61
N ARG A 23 6.95 10.00 -1.81
CA ARG A 23 7.62 11.19 -1.24
C ARG A 23 6.89 12.49 -1.60
N PRO A 24 6.79 13.47 -0.67
CA PRO A 24 7.29 13.43 0.70
C PRO A 24 6.26 12.85 1.68
N LEU A 25 6.48 11.63 2.16
CA LEU A 25 5.66 11.00 3.20
C LEU A 25 6.52 10.52 4.36
N SER A 26 6.12 10.84 5.60
CA SER A 26 6.81 10.36 6.79
C SER A 26 6.30 8.98 7.23
N LYS A 27 7.15 8.20 7.91
CA LYS A 27 6.74 6.94 8.57
C LYS A 27 5.52 7.18 9.48
N ARG A 28 5.53 8.25 10.28
CA ARG A 28 4.43 8.60 11.20
C ARG A 28 3.10 8.76 10.47
N THR A 29 3.10 9.45 9.32
CA THR A 29 1.89 9.63 8.51
C THR A 29 1.37 8.29 7.98
N PHE A 30 2.26 7.44 7.48
CA PHE A 30 1.89 6.11 7.00
C PHE A 30 1.30 5.23 8.10
N TYR A 31 1.88 5.20 9.31
CA TYR A 31 1.31 4.46 10.44
C TYR A 31 -0.05 5.01 10.87
N ARG A 32 -0.24 6.34 10.87
CA ARG A 32 -1.56 6.94 11.13
C ARG A 32 -2.60 6.54 10.07
N TRP A 33 -2.21 6.40 8.81
CA TRP A 33 -3.11 5.85 7.78
C TRP A 33 -3.48 4.41 8.07
N ARG A 34 -2.55 3.58 8.55
CA ARG A 34 -2.85 2.20 8.95
C ARG A 34 -3.85 2.16 10.11
N GLU A 35 -3.66 2.99 11.13
CA GLU A 35 -4.58 3.11 12.27
C GLU A 35 -5.99 3.55 11.84
N THR A 36 -6.07 4.37 10.80
CA THR A 36 -7.34 4.91 10.28
C THR A 36 -7.91 4.11 9.10
N GLY A 37 -7.31 2.97 8.75
CA GLY A 37 -7.78 2.12 7.65
C GLY A 37 -7.59 2.72 6.24
N LYS A 38 -6.70 3.70 6.09
CA LYS A 38 -6.42 4.42 4.83
C LYS A 38 -5.14 3.97 4.12
N ALA A 39 -4.42 3.00 4.67
CA ALA A 39 -3.20 2.47 4.09
C ALA A 39 -3.51 1.31 3.12
N PRO A 40 -2.58 0.97 2.19
CA PRO A 40 -2.68 -0.26 1.40
C PRO A 40 -2.72 -1.51 2.29
N ILE A 41 -3.16 -2.62 1.72
CA ILE A 41 -3.16 -3.93 2.40
C ILE A 41 -1.72 -4.28 2.79
N CYS A 42 -1.51 -4.51 4.09
CA CYS A 42 -0.20 -4.82 4.65
C CYS A 42 -0.20 -6.23 5.25
N ILE A 43 0.77 -7.04 4.86
CA ILE A 43 1.11 -8.30 5.51
C ILE A 43 2.03 -8.00 6.69
N ARG A 44 1.60 -8.36 7.90
CA ARG A 44 2.45 -8.28 9.09
C ARG A 44 3.21 -9.60 9.25
N LEU A 45 4.52 -9.54 9.17
CA LEU A 45 5.41 -10.69 9.40
C LEU A 45 5.54 -11.00 10.91
N PRO A 46 5.98 -12.21 11.28
CA PRO A 46 6.19 -12.58 12.69
C PRO A 46 7.21 -11.69 13.43
N ASN A 47 8.17 -11.10 12.72
CA ASN A 47 9.15 -10.16 13.27
C ASN A 47 8.61 -8.72 13.43
N GLY A 48 7.34 -8.47 13.09
CA GLY A 48 6.69 -7.16 13.19
C GLY A 48 6.94 -6.25 11.99
N GLU A 49 7.76 -6.64 11.02
CA GLU A 49 7.89 -5.90 9.76
C GLU A 49 6.62 -6.01 8.91
N LEU A 50 6.43 -5.01 8.05
CA LEU A 50 5.36 -5.00 7.08
C LEU A 50 5.92 -5.30 5.69
N ARG A 51 5.14 -6.08 4.94
CA ARG A 51 5.29 -6.29 3.50
C ARG A 51 3.98 -5.94 2.82
N ILE A 52 4.08 -5.37 1.64
CA ILE A 52 2.95 -4.92 0.84
C ILE A 52 3.17 -5.47 -0.55
N HIS A 53 2.22 -6.21 -1.09
CA HIS A 53 2.28 -6.62 -2.48
C HIS A 53 2.26 -5.38 -3.39
N ARG A 54 3.09 -5.38 -4.43
CA ARG A 54 3.17 -4.26 -5.36
C ARG A 54 1.84 -4.06 -6.09
N SER A 55 1.08 -5.10 -6.40
CA SER A 55 -0.27 -4.95 -6.96
C SER A 55 -1.26 -4.37 -5.96
N ASP A 56 -1.28 -4.83 -4.70
CA ASP A 56 -2.13 -4.24 -3.66
C ASP A 56 -1.85 -2.74 -3.49
N PHE A 57 -0.57 -2.34 -3.54
CA PHE A 57 -0.20 -0.94 -3.48
C PHE A 57 -0.70 -0.13 -4.70
N LYS A 58 -0.63 -0.70 -5.91
CA LYS A 58 -1.16 -0.07 -7.13
C LYS A 58 -2.68 0.06 -7.09
N GLU A 59 -3.39 -0.98 -6.67
CA GLU A 59 -4.85 -0.96 -6.52
C GLU A 59 -5.27 0.11 -5.49
N TRP A 60 -4.53 0.20 -4.40
CA TRP A 60 -4.73 1.27 -3.42
C TRP A 60 -4.54 2.66 -4.05
N LEU A 61 -3.48 2.89 -4.84
CA LEU A 61 -3.30 4.15 -5.57
C LEU A 61 -4.45 4.45 -6.55
N ASP A 62 -4.88 3.45 -7.30
CA ASP A 62 -5.97 3.60 -8.28
C ASP A 62 -7.30 3.91 -7.58
N SER A 63 -7.57 3.34 -6.40
CA SER A 63 -8.77 3.68 -5.61
C SER A 63 -8.78 5.11 -5.06
N HIS A 64 -7.62 5.75 -4.95
CA HIS A 64 -7.47 7.16 -4.52
C HIS A 64 -7.33 8.12 -5.70
N ARG A 65 -7.31 7.61 -6.95
CA ARG A 65 -7.24 8.46 -8.14
C ARG A 65 -8.53 9.25 -8.26
N GLU A 66 -8.43 10.57 -8.19
CA GLU A 66 -9.55 11.46 -8.49
C GLU A 66 -9.94 11.29 -9.96
N GLN A 67 -11.23 11.07 -10.21
CA GLN A 67 -11.76 11.13 -11.57
C GLN A 67 -12.05 12.60 -11.89
N VAL A 68 -11.30 13.17 -12.83
CA VAL A 68 -11.68 14.46 -13.40
C VAL A 68 -12.85 14.19 -14.33
N ALA A 69 -14.03 14.70 -13.98
CA ALA A 69 -15.17 14.73 -14.90
C ALA A 69 -14.78 15.59 -16.11
N ALA A 70 -14.85 15.01 -17.32
CA ALA A 70 -14.65 15.71 -18.58
C ALA A 70 -15.86 16.60 -18.92
#